data_AF-A0A6P8KHM9-F1
#
_entry.id   AF-A0A6P8KHM9-F1
#
_cell.length_a   1.000
_cell.length_b   1.000
_cell.length_c   1.000
_cell.angle_alpha   90.00
_cell.angle_beta   90.00
_cell.angle_gamma   90.00
#
_symmetry.space_group_name_H-M   'P 1'
#
loop_
_entity.id
_entity.type
_entity.pdbx_description
1 polymer ?
#
loop_
_entity_poly.entity_id
_entity_poly.type
_entity_poly.pdbx_seq_one_letter_code
_entity_poly.pdbx_strand_id
1 'polypeptide(L)'
;MSDEYACVAKGKLKLKNDSDLKKKKKKHKGKDKEKELQKAFVEQQIAESGATSTSATSGYERKLTKAEMASKKQQEKMRNKRIMDKAQTTHKERVEKFNEHLDTLTEHFDIPKVSWTK
;
A
#
# COMPACT_ATOMS: atom_id res chain seq x y z
N MET A 1 20.58 -43.49 15.61
CA MET A 1 20.05 -42.11 15.66
C MET A 1 19.40 -41.84 14.31
N SER A 2 18.07 -41.87 14.26
CA SER A 2 17.30 -41.59 13.04
C SER A 2 17.25 -40.07 12.79
N ASP A 3 17.49 -39.66 11.55
CA ASP A 3 17.55 -38.26 11.12
C ASP A 3 16.16 -37.61 11.19
N GLU A 4 16.05 -36.53 11.97
CA GLU A 4 14.83 -35.78 12.28
C GLU A 4 14.17 -35.15 11.04
N TYR A 5 14.93 -35.01 9.93
CA TYR A 5 14.46 -34.41 8.68
C TYR A 5 14.13 -35.42 7.58
N ALA A 6 14.09 -36.72 7.89
CA ALA A 6 13.75 -37.75 6.92
C ALA A 6 12.34 -37.61 6.31
N CYS A 7 11.40 -36.96 7.03
CA CYS A 7 10.01 -36.79 6.61
C CYS A 7 9.74 -35.56 5.73
N VAL A 8 10.74 -34.69 5.49
CA VAL A 8 10.53 -33.46 4.74
C VAL A 8 10.48 -33.74 3.23
N ALA A 9 9.43 -33.25 2.57
CA ALA A 9 9.27 -33.38 1.12
C ALA A 9 10.37 -32.58 0.39
N LYS A 10 11.36 -33.28 -0.17
CA LYS A 10 12.51 -32.69 -0.91
C LYS A 10 12.18 -32.25 -2.34
N GLY A 11 10.90 -32.22 -2.71
CA GLY A 11 10.43 -31.93 -4.07
C GLY A 11 10.12 -30.44 -4.28
N LYS A 12 10.22 -29.97 -5.53
CA LYS A 12 9.80 -28.62 -5.92
C LYS A 12 8.31 -28.41 -5.60
N LEU A 13 7.99 -27.32 -4.89
CA LEU A 13 6.62 -26.95 -4.55
C LEU A 13 5.82 -26.71 -5.83
N LYS A 14 4.74 -27.48 -6.01
CA LYS A 14 3.82 -27.33 -7.15
C LYS A 14 2.67 -26.42 -6.74
N LEU A 15 2.69 -25.17 -7.19
CA LEU A 15 1.58 -24.24 -7.02
C LEU A 15 0.51 -24.51 -8.09
N LYS A 16 -0.76 -24.26 -7.74
CA LYS A 16 -1.93 -24.65 -8.55
C LYS A 16 -2.00 -23.95 -9.93
N ASN A 17 -1.09 -23.01 -10.22
CA ASN A 17 -1.00 -22.24 -11.47
C ASN A 17 0.33 -22.43 -12.25
N ASP A 18 1.19 -23.38 -11.86
CA ASP A 18 2.51 -23.60 -12.51
C ASP A 18 2.45 -24.46 -13.80
N SER A 19 1.40 -24.34 -14.60
CA SER A 19 1.33 -24.97 -15.92
C SER A 19 2.02 -24.09 -16.98
N ASP A 20 3.20 -24.55 -17.40
CA ASP A 20 3.84 -24.32 -18.70
C ASP A 20 4.02 -22.86 -19.19
N LEU A 21 4.98 -22.16 -18.60
CA LEU A 21 5.59 -20.98 -19.24
C LEU A 21 6.52 -21.40 -20.39
N LYS A 22 5.94 -21.72 -21.55
CA LYS A 22 6.67 -21.79 -22.83
C LYS A 22 7.39 -20.46 -23.09
N LYS A 23 8.73 -20.48 -23.10
CA LYS A 23 9.58 -19.35 -23.52
C LYS A 23 9.38 -19.08 -25.03
N LYS A 24 8.41 -18.22 -25.38
CA LYS A 24 8.24 -17.69 -26.76
C LYS A 24 9.06 -16.40 -26.94
N LYS A 25 9.79 -16.34 -28.06
CA LYS A 25 10.66 -15.23 -28.51
C LYS A 25 10.01 -13.85 -28.35
N LYS A 26 10.79 -12.92 -27.81
CA LYS A 26 10.43 -11.56 -27.38
C LYS A 26 10.58 -10.58 -28.56
N LYS A 27 9.46 -10.08 -29.12
CA LYS A 27 9.41 -8.77 -29.81
C LYS A 27 7.98 -8.24 -30.05
N HIS A 28 7.07 -8.43 -29.10
CA HIS A 28 5.83 -7.63 -28.98
C HIS A 28 5.11 -7.80 -27.62
N LYS A 29 5.55 -8.75 -26.79
CA LYS A 29 4.95 -9.15 -25.50
C LYS A 29 5.34 -8.25 -24.30
N GLY A 30 5.98 -7.11 -24.53
CA GLY A 30 6.42 -6.21 -23.46
C GLY A 30 5.26 -5.37 -22.90
N LYS A 31 4.49 -4.77 -23.80
CA LYS A 31 3.40 -3.84 -23.46
C LYS A 31 2.21 -4.54 -22.80
N ASP A 32 1.90 -5.77 -23.22
CA ASP A 32 0.82 -6.56 -22.63
C ASP A 32 1.19 -7.08 -21.23
N LYS A 33 2.45 -7.50 -21.02
CA LYS A 33 2.94 -7.89 -19.69
C LYS A 33 2.92 -6.73 -18.70
N GLU A 34 3.28 -5.54 -19.14
CA GLU A 34 3.27 -4.36 -18.27
C GLU A 34 1.85 -3.97 -17.87
N LYS A 35 0.89 -4.02 -18.81
CA LYS A 35 -0.53 -3.82 -18.51
C LYS A 35 -1.09 -4.90 -17.57
N GLU A 36 -0.68 -6.15 -17.74
CA GLU A 36 -1.10 -7.27 -16.89
C GLU A 36 -0.53 -7.14 -15.47
N LEU A 37 0.73 -6.73 -15.33
CA LEU A 37 1.37 -6.44 -14.04
C LEU A 37 0.73 -5.22 -13.34
N GLN A 38 0.42 -4.16 -14.08
CA GLN A 38 -0.30 -3.00 -13.55
C GLN A 38 -1.71 -3.38 -13.09
N LYS A 39 -2.42 -4.20 -13.88
CA LYS A 39 -3.75 -4.69 -13.49
C LYS A 39 -3.67 -5.56 -12.23
N ALA A 40 -2.70 -6.47 -12.15
CA ALA A 40 -2.48 -7.30 -10.96
C ALA A 40 -2.13 -6.46 -9.72
N PHE A 41 -1.29 -5.42 -9.88
CA PHE A 41 -0.94 -4.50 -8.79
C PHE A 41 -2.13 -3.69 -8.29
N VAL A 42 -2.96 -3.17 -9.21
CA VAL A 42 -4.20 -2.46 -8.86
C VAL A 42 -5.19 -3.39 -8.15
N GLU A 43 -5.35 -4.62 -8.64
CA GLU A 43 -6.25 -5.60 -8.06
C GLU A 43 -5.82 -6.06 -6.66
N GLN A 44 -4.51 -6.22 -6.45
CA GLN A 44 -3.94 -6.49 -5.12
C GLN A 44 -4.14 -5.30 -4.17
N GLN A 45 -3.92 -4.07 -4.63
CA GLN A 45 -4.09 -2.87 -3.80
C GLN A 45 -5.56 -2.63 -3.41
N ILE A 46 -6.51 -2.97 -4.29
CA ILE A 46 -7.95 -2.94 -4.00
C ILE A 46 -8.30 -4.02 -2.96
N ALA A 47 -7.75 -5.23 -3.09
CA ALA A 47 -7.98 -6.32 -2.13
C ALA A 47 -7.44 -5.99 -0.72
N GLU A 48 -6.24 -5.41 -0.62
CA GLU A 48 -5.62 -4.99 0.64
C GLU A 48 -6.35 -3.80 1.29
N SER A 49 -6.83 -2.85 0.47
CA SER A 49 -7.63 -1.71 0.96
C SER A 49 -9.03 -2.12 1.43
N GLY A 50 -9.63 -3.16 0.80
CA GLY A 50 -10.90 -3.74 1.24
C GLY A 50 -10.75 -4.48 2.58
N ALA A 51 -9.69 -5.25 2.75
CA ALA A 51 -9.44 -6.07 3.94
C ALA A 51 -9.24 -5.26 5.23
N THR A 52 -8.71 -4.03 5.14
CA THR A 52 -8.48 -3.20 6.34
C THR A 52 -9.78 -2.53 6.84
N SER A 53 -10.81 -2.42 6.00
CA SER A 53 -12.12 -1.87 6.39
C SER A 53 -13.12 -2.91 6.88
N THR A 54 -12.81 -4.19 6.71
CA THR A 54 -13.63 -5.32 7.16
C THR A 54 -12.75 -6.35 7.85
N SER A 55 -12.10 -5.97 8.95
CA SER A 55 -11.71 -6.96 9.96
C SER A 55 -13.01 -7.53 10.53
N ALA A 56 -13.50 -8.57 9.87
CA ALA A 56 -14.66 -9.36 10.26
C ALA A 56 -14.38 -9.99 11.63
N THR A 57 -14.72 -9.27 12.69
CA THR A 57 -15.13 -9.91 13.94
C THR A 57 -16.52 -10.48 13.70
N SER A 58 -16.56 -11.75 13.28
CA SER A 58 -17.75 -12.59 13.26
C SER A 58 -18.51 -12.49 14.59
N GLY A 59 -19.78 -12.09 14.56
CA GLY A 59 -20.73 -12.37 15.66
C GLY A 59 -21.66 -11.24 16.12
N TYR A 60 -21.36 -9.97 15.87
CA TYR A 60 -22.27 -8.87 16.23
C TYR A 60 -21.94 -7.64 15.37
N GLU A 61 -22.80 -7.29 14.41
CA GLU A 61 -22.67 -6.00 13.74
C GLU A 61 -22.88 -4.90 14.78
N ARG A 62 -21.80 -4.21 15.15
CA ARG A 62 -21.87 -3.06 16.04
C ARG A 62 -22.74 -2.00 15.36
N LYS A 63 -23.96 -1.79 15.85
CA LYS A 63 -24.82 -0.69 15.39
C LYS A 63 -24.09 0.61 15.63
N LEU A 64 -23.90 1.40 14.57
CA LEU A 64 -23.27 2.71 14.69
C LEU A 64 -24.10 3.60 15.61
N THR A 65 -23.42 4.33 16.46
CA THR A 65 -24.02 5.38 17.27
C THR A 65 -24.52 6.53 16.38
N LYS A 66 -25.46 7.33 16.88
CA LYS A 66 -25.94 8.53 16.17
C LYS A 66 -24.79 9.49 15.81
N ALA A 67 -23.78 9.59 16.68
CA ALA A 67 -22.59 10.39 16.45
C ALA A 67 -21.72 9.83 15.31
N GLU A 68 -21.49 8.53 15.28
CA GLU A 68 -20.73 7.87 14.20
C GLU A 68 -21.45 7.98 12.85
N MET A 69 -22.77 7.83 12.83
CA MET A 69 -23.58 8.04 11.62
C MET A 69 -23.48 9.47 11.09
N ALA A 70 -23.51 10.46 11.98
CA ALA A 70 -23.34 11.87 11.60
C ALA A 70 -21.93 12.14 11.05
N SER A 71 -20.89 11.63 11.71
CA SER A 71 -19.50 11.75 11.25
C SER A 71 -19.30 11.09 9.89
N LYS A 72 -19.84 9.88 9.67
CA LYS A 72 -19.79 9.19 8.38
C LYS A 72 -20.43 10.01 7.26
N LYS A 73 -21.62 10.58 7.52
CA LYS A 73 -22.31 11.46 6.57
C LYS A 73 -21.48 12.71 6.24
N GLN A 74 -20.78 13.29 7.22
CA GLN A 74 -19.89 14.42 6.99
C GLN A 74 -18.65 14.03 6.18
N GLN A 75 -18.04 12.88 6.47
CA GLN A 75 -16.91 12.35 5.70
C GLN A 75 -17.32 12.06 4.26
N GLU A 76 -18.51 11.51 4.02
CA GLU A 76 -19.04 11.27 2.67
C GLU A 76 -19.21 12.57 1.89
N LYS A 77 -19.70 13.64 2.51
CA LYS A 77 -19.77 14.97 1.88
C LYS A 77 -18.38 15.49 1.49
N MET A 78 -17.39 15.33 2.36
CA MET A 78 -16.01 15.78 2.12
C MET A 78 -15.20 14.83 1.23
N ARG A 79 -15.70 13.62 0.99
CA ARG A 79 -14.99 12.57 0.23
C ARG A 79 -14.68 13.05 -1.18
N ASN A 80 -15.65 13.61 -1.88
CA ASN A 80 -15.47 14.07 -3.26
C ASN A 80 -14.40 15.16 -3.34
N LYS A 81 -14.44 16.13 -2.43
CA LYS A 81 -13.40 17.17 -2.32
C LYS A 81 -12.02 16.54 -2.09
N ARG A 82 -11.90 15.64 -1.13
CA ARG A 82 -10.63 14.95 -0.82
C ARG A 82 -10.12 14.10 -1.99
N ILE A 83 -11.02 13.47 -2.76
CA ILE A 83 -10.65 12.71 -3.95
C ILE A 83 -10.09 13.66 -5.02
N MET A 84 -10.77 14.79 -5.27
CA MET A 84 -10.30 15.79 -6.23
C MET A 84 -8.92 16.35 -5.82
N ASP A 85 -8.75 16.77 -4.57
CA ASP A 85 -7.48 17.31 -4.07
C ASP A 85 -6.33 16.30 -4.17
N LYS A 86 -6.60 15.01 -3.88
CA LYS A 86 -5.61 13.93 -4.01
C LYS A 86 -5.28 13.64 -5.48
N ALA A 87 -6.25 13.72 -6.38
CA ALA A 87 -6.07 13.47 -7.80
C ALA A 87 -5.35 14.62 -8.51
N GLN A 88 -5.44 15.84 -7.98
CA GLN A 88 -4.75 17.02 -8.51
C GLN A 88 -3.23 16.96 -8.37
N THR A 89 -2.70 16.20 -7.39
CA THR A 89 -1.26 16.11 -7.14
C THR A 89 -0.74 14.74 -7.51
N THR A 90 0.29 14.70 -8.34
CA THR A 90 1.02 13.46 -8.62
C THR A 90 1.89 13.07 -7.43
N HIS A 91 2.28 11.80 -7.35
CA HIS A 91 3.20 11.33 -6.31
C HIS A 91 4.54 12.09 -6.35
N LYS A 92 5.07 12.36 -7.56
CA LYS A 92 6.33 13.10 -7.75
C LYS A 92 6.22 14.51 -7.18
N GLU A 93 5.18 15.26 -7.51
CA GLU A 93 4.96 16.60 -6.97
C GLU A 93 4.78 16.60 -5.45
N ARG A 94 4.17 15.54 -4.89
CA ARG A 94 4.04 15.40 -3.43
C ARG A 94 5.40 15.17 -2.76
N VAL A 95 6.27 14.36 -3.37
CA VAL A 95 7.63 14.14 -2.90
C VAL A 95 8.47 15.40 -3.04
N GLU A 96 8.36 16.12 -4.16
CA GLU A 96 9.06 17.38 -4.39
C GLU A 96 8.67 18.43 -3.35
N LYS A 97 7.37 18.67 -3.15
CA LYS A 97 6.88 19.59 -2.10
C LYS A 97 7.32 19.17 -0.69
N PHE A 98 7.39 17.87 -0.44
CA PHE A 98 7.86 17.36 0.85
C PHE A 98 9.36 17.63 1.04
N ASN A 99 10.17 17.40 0.00
CA ASN A 99 11.60 17.70 0.05
C ASN A 99 11.86 19.20 0.17
N GLU A 100 11.13 20.03 -0.61
CA GLU A 100 11.17 21.49 -0.46
C GLU A 100 10.85 21.92 0.97
N HIS A 101 9.84 21.30 1.61
CA HIS A 101 9.50 21.61 2.99
C HIS A 101 10.61 21.20 3.97
N LEU A 102 11.23 20.04 3.79
CA LEU A 102 12.36 19.59 4.62
C LEU A 102 13.58 20.49 4.46
N ASP A 103 13.87 20.95 3.26
CA ASP A 103 14.98 21.87 2.99
C ASP A 103 14.76 23.23 3.67
N THR A 104 13.50 23.68 3.78
CA THR A 104 13.16 24.91 4.52
C THR A 104 13.16 24.73 6.04
N LEU A 105 13.18 23.49 6.53
CA LEU A 105 13.09 23.22 7.95
C LEU A 105 14.42 23.49 8.64
N THR A 106 14.37 24.11 9.82
CA THR A 106 15.58 24.38 10.59
C THR A 106 16.15 23.07 11.12
N GLU A 107 17.45 22.85 10.92
CA GLU A 107 18.16 21.68 11.48
C GLU A 107 18.10 21.63 13.02
N HIS A 108 18.05 22.82 13.66
CA HIS A 108 18.06 22.98 15.11
C HIS A 108 16.78 23.67 15.56
N PHE A 109 16.10 23.09 16.56
CA PHE A 109 14.84 23.59 17.12
C PHE A 109 15.02 24.48 18.36
N ASP A 110 16.26 24.76 18.75
CA ASP A 110 16.60 25.59 19.90
C ASP A 110 17.84 26.44 19.62
N ILE A 111 17.97 27.55 20.34
CA ILE A 111 19.05 28.50 20.16
C ILE A 111 20.32 27.93 20.82
N PRO A 112 21.48 27.94 20.13
CA PRO A 112 22.71 27.48 20.75
C PRO A 112 23.04 28.29 22.00
N LYS A 113 23.50 27.60 23.05
CA LYS A 113 23.88 28.24 24.32
C LYS A 113 25.16 29.05 24.15
N VAL A 114 25.32 30.11 24.95
CA VAL A 114 26.44 31.07 24.86
C VAL A 114 27.82 30.42 25.05
N SER A 115 27.91 29.28 25.73
CA SER A 115 29.14 28.49 25.88
C SER A 115 29.25 27.29 24.93
N TRP A 116 28.34 27.16 23.95
CA TRP A 116 28.40 26.09 22.95
C TRP A 116 29.61 26.31 22.04
N THR A 117 30.69 25.58 22.33
CA THR A 117 31.83 25.42 21.43
C THR A 117 31.61 24.15 20.60
N LYS A 118 32.08 24.18 19.35
CA LYS A 118 31.88 23.09 18.39
C LYS A 118 32.68 21.84 18.73
#